data_AF-K6TMA6-F1
#
_entry.id   AF-K6TMA6-F1
#
_cell.length_a   1.000
_cell.length_b   1.000
_cell.length_c   1.000
_cell.angle_alpha   90.00
_cell.angle_beta   90.00
_cell.angle_gamma   90.00
#
_symmetry.space_group_name_H-M   'P 1'
#
loop_
_entity.id
_entity.type
_entity.pdbx_description
1 polymer ?
#
loop_
_entity_poly.entity_id
_entity_poly.type
_entity_poly.pdbx_seq_one_letter_code
_entity_poly.pdbx_strand_id
1 'polypeptide(L)'
;MSSYNTLFIEVIFALLFILPLMIYINFRKNKTAALGLLFTNKNKTIRAFQLFAVAMIVYALSMVILLLYDVYNISTLITLYIIISIILALLLIYVFYKLYKIMKLTNY
;
A
#
# COMPACT_ATOMS: atom_id res chain seq x y z
N MET A 1 -24.07 7.25 2.88
CA MET A 1 -22.70 7.36 3.45
C MET A 1 -22.54 8.75 4.04
N SER A 2 -21.99 8.88 5.25
CA SER A 2 -21.70 10.20 5.84
C SER A 2 -20.57 10.88 5.04
N SER A 3 -20.57 12.22 4.99
CA SER A 3 -19.54 13.02 4.29
C SER A 3 -18.10 12.68 4.73
N TYR A 4 -17.92 12.32 6.00
CA TYR A 4 -16.63 11.88 6.55
C TYR A 4 -16.13 10.56 5.97
N ASN A 5 -17.02 9.59 5.72
CA ASN A 5 -16.64 8.31 5.14
C ASN A 5 -16.17 8.49 3.69
N THR A 6 -16.81 9.40 2.94
CA THR A 6 -16.43 9.71 1.56
C THR A 6 -15.04 10.36 1.50
N LEU A 7 -14.80 11.40 2.32
CA LEU A 7 -13.49 12.07 2.40
C LEU A 7 -12.36 11.11 2.79
N PHE A 8 -12.61 10.22 3.74
CA PHE A 8 -11.61 9.24 4.17
C PHE A 8 -11.21 8.27 3.04
N ILE A 9 -12.19 7.78 2.27
CA ILE A 9 -11.96 6.90 1.12
C ILE A 9 -11.17 7.64 0.02
N GLU A 10 -11.54 8.88 -0.27
CA GLU A 10 -10.84 9.72 -1.26
C GLU A 10 -9.37 9.96 -0.88
N VAL A 11 -9.09 10.25 0.40
CA VAL A 11 -7.72 10.43 0.90
C VAL A 11 -6.90 9.14 0.77
N ILE A 12 -7.47 8.00 1.15
CA ILE A 12 -6.80 6.70 1.00
C ILE A 12 -6.49 6.43 -0.47
N PHE A 13 -7.46 6.64 -1.36
CA PHE A 13 -7.30 6.45 -2.80
C PHE A 13 -6.21 7.36 -3.36
N ALA A 14 -6.22 8.65 -2.99
CA ALA A 14 -5.22 9.61 -3.39
C ALA A 14 -3.81 9.19 -2.94
N LEU A 15 -3.65 8.73 -1.70
CA LEU A 15 -2.34 8.28 -1.19
C LEU A 15 -1.83 7.03 -1.91
N LEU A 16 -2.72 6.06 -2.17
CA LEU A 16 -2.38 4.85 -2.92
C LEU A 16 -1.98 5.14 -4.37
N PHE A 17 -2.45 6.25 -4.95
CA PHE A 17 -2.05 6.68 -6.28
C PHE A 17 -0.77 7.52 -6.27
N ILE A 18 -0.69 8.51 -5.38
CA ILE A 18 0.40 9.49 -5.30
C ILE A 18 1.72 8.81 -4.91
N LEU A 19 1.72 7.88 -3.94
CA LEU A 19 2.96 7.29 -3.45
C LEU A 19 3.69 6.44 -4.51
N PRO A 20 3.03 5.51 -5.24
CA PRO A 20 3.65 4.84 -6.38
C PRO A 20 4.10 5.81 -7.47
N LEU A 21 3.33 6.88 -7.74
CA LEU A 21 3.71 7.88 -8.73
C LEU A 21 5.00 8.61 -8.32
N MET A 22 5.13 8.98 -7.04
CA MET A 22 6.34 9.61 -6.50
C MET A 22 7.55 8.67 -6.57
N ILE A 23 7.36 7.38 -6.29
CA ILE A 23 8.39 6.35 -6.48
C ILE A 23 8.81 6.29 -7.95
N TYR A 24 7.84 6.19 -8.87
CA TYR A 24 8.08 6.12 -10.31
C TYR A 24 8.84 7.34 -10.84
N ILE A 25 8.42 8.56 -10.46
CA ILE A 25 9.11 9.80 -10.84
C ILE A 25 10.54 9.82 -10.31
N ASN A 26 10.75 9.41 -9.06
CA ASN A 26 12.09 9.36 -8.46
C ASN A 26 12.99 8.33 -9.16
N PHE A 27 12.45 7.14 -9.48
CA PHE A 27 13.12 6.15 -10.31
C PHE A 27 13.50 6.70 -11.69
N ARG A 28 12.59 7.41 -12.37
CA ARG A 28 12.88 7.99 -13.69
C ARG A 28 13.99 9.03 -13.64
N LYS A 29 14.00 9.89 -12.62
CA LYS A 29 14.99 10.98 -12.49
C LYS A 29 16.37 10.45 -12.07
N ASN A 30 16.42 9.49 -11.14
CA ASN A 30 17.65 9.10 -10.45
C ASN A 30 17.92 7.58 -10.53
N LYS A 31 17.72 6.96 -11.70
CA LYS A 31 17.69 5.49 -11.88
C LYS A 31 18.76 4.72 -11.11
N THR A 32 20.03 5.06 -11.29
CA THR A 32 21.17 4.36 -10.68
C THR A 32 21.29 4.64 -9.18
N ALA A 33 21.15 5.90 -8.77
CA ALA A 33 21.25 6.30 -7.37
C ALA A 33 20.08 5.77 -6.52
N ALA A 34 18.86 5.78 -7.06
CA ALA A 34 17.66 5.38 -6.34
C ALA A 34 17.60 3.85 -6.12
N LEU A 35 18.02 3.05 -7.11
CA LEU A 35 18.24 1.61 -6.95
C LEU A 35 19.41 1.31 -6.01
N GLY A 36 20.52 2.03 -6.18
CA GLY A 36 21.69 1.92 -5.30
C GLY A 36 21.31 2.08 -3.83
N LEU A 37 20.51 3.10 -3.50
CA LEU A 37 20.06 3.36 -2.14
C LEU A 37 19.22 2.23 -1.52
N LEU A 38 18.43 1.49 -2.34
CA LEU A 38 17.70 0.32 -1.87
C LEU A 38 18.67 -0.80 -1.44
N PHE A 39 19.75 -1.00 -2.21
CA PHE A 39 20.78 -1.99 -1.89
C PHE A 39 21.68 -1.54 -0.74
N THR A 40 22.03 -0.25 -0.65
CA THR A 40 22.81 0.30 0.47
C THR A 40 22.03 0.23 1.78
N ASN A 41 20.71 0.44 1.75
CA ASN A 41 19.82 0.30 2.92
C ASN A 41 19.15 -1.08 3.01
N LYS A 42 19.88 -2.16 2.68
CA LYS A 42 19.37 -3.54 2.56
C LYS A 42 18.39 -3.95 3.67
N ASN A 43 18.73 -3.73 4.94
CA ASN A 43 17.89 -4.12 6.07
C ASN A 43 16.52 -3.40 6.09
N LYS A 44 16.50 -2.11 5.75
CA LYS A 44 15.25 -1.33 5.70
C LYS A 44 14.41 -1.72 4.49
N THR A 45 15.06 -1.99 3.36
CA THR A 45 14.43 -2.45 2.13
C THR A 45 13.79 -3.83 2.32
N ILE A 46 14.51 -4.79 2.91
CA ILE A 46 13.97 -6.13 3.21
C ILE A 46 12.73 -6.04 4.09
N ARG A 47 12.76 -5.22 5.15
CA ARG A 47 11.58 -5.02 6.02
C ARG A 47 10.39 -4.44 5.25
N ALA A 48 10.61 -3.50 4.34
CA ALA A 48 9.55 -2.95 3.50
C ALA A 48 8.94 -4.02 2.56
N PHE A 49 9.77 -4.88 1.96
CA PHE A 49 9.29 -6.00 1.13
C PHE A 49 8.61 -7.11 1.93
N GLN A 50 9.06 -7.40 3.16
CA GLN A 50 8.37 -8.33 4.06
C GLN A 50 6.96 -7.83 4.39
N LEU A 51 6.81 -6.54 4.69
CA LEU A 51 5.49 -5.93 4.92
C LEU A 51 4.64 -5.90 3.66
N PHE A 52 5.25 -5.73 2.48
CA PHE A 52 4.54 -5.87 1.21
C PHE A 52 4.01 -7.29 1.02
N ALA A 53 4.81 -8.32 1.33
CA ALA A 53 4.35 -9.71 1.26
C ALA A 53 3.17 -9.96 2.21
N VAL A 54 3.20 -9.41 3.43
CA VAL A 54 2.06 -9.45 4.36
C VAL A 54 0.83 -8.76 3.76
N ALA A 55 0.99 -7.59 3.15
CA ALA A 55 -0.10 -6.89 2.46
C ALA A 55 -0.71 -7.75 1.34
N MET A 56 0.11 -8.46 0.55
CA MET A 56 -0.39 -9.35 -0.50
C MET A 56 -1.19 -10.54 0.05
N ILE A 57 -0.80 -11.08 1.21
CA ILE A 57 -1.58 -12.13 1.90
C ILE A 57 -2.92 -11.56 2.38
N VAL A 58 -2.92 -10.36 2.98
CA VAL A 58 -4.14 -9.67 3.41
C VAL A 58 -5.08 -9.40 2.23
N TYR A 59 -4.52 -9.02 1.07
CA TYR A 59 -5.27 -8.86 -0.18
C TYR A 59 -5.89 -10.17 -0.66
N ALA A 60 -5.12 -11.27 -0.67
CA ALA A 60 -5.66 -12.57 -1.05
C ALA A 60 -6.85 -12.96 -0.14
N LEU A 61 -6.72 -12.74 1.17
CA LEU A 61 -7.81 -12.98 2.13
C LEU A 61 -9.02 -12.08 1.89
N SER A 62 -8.84 -10.80 1.57
CA SER A 62 -9.97 -9.90 1.28
C SER A 62 -10.74 -10.36 0.04
N MET A 63 -10.04 -10.84 -0.99
CA MET A 63 -10.67 -11.38 -2.20
C MET A 63 -11.46 -12.66 -1.91
N VAL A 64 -10.94 -13.55 -1.05
CA VAL A 64 -11.69 -14.75 -0.62
C VAL A 64 -12.97 -14.36 0.12
N ILE A 65 -12.92 -13.34 1.00
CA ILE A 65 -14.10 -12.88 1.74
C ILE A 65 -15.14 -12.27 0.79
N LEU A 66 -14.70 -11.50 -0.21
CA LEU A 66 -15.59 -10.95 -1.23
C LEU A 66 -16.29 -12.05 -2.02
N LEU A 67 -15.54 -13.07 -2.46
CA LEU A 67 -16.11 -14.24 -3.16
C LEU A 67 -17.13 -14.98 -2.28
N LEU A 68 -16.85 -15.14 -0.99
CA LEU A 68 -17.81 -15.74 -0.05
C LEU A 68 -19.05 -14.88 0.11
N TYR A 69 -18.91 -13.55 0.13
CA TYR A 69 -20.06 -12.65 0.16
C TYR A 69 -20.94 -12.84 -1.08
N ASP A 70 -20.36 -12.90 -2.27
CA ASP A 70 -21.10 -13.06 -3.53
C ASP A 70 -21.90 -14.39 -3.57
N VAL A 71 -21.40 -15.43 -2.92
CA VAL A 71 -22.07 -16.75 -2.86
C VAL A 71 -23.15 -16.80 -1.77
N TYR A 72 -22.86 -16.28 -0.58
CA TYR A 72 -23.70 -16.50 0.61
C TYR A 72 -24.55 -15.29 1.01
N ASN A 73 -24.30 -14.09 0.45
CA ASN A 73 -24.99 -12.83 0.75
C ASN A 73 -25.07 -12.46 2.24
N ILE A 74 -24.07 -12.89 3.03
CA ILE A 74 -24.03 -12.62 4.47
C ILE A 74 -23.50 -11.20 4.71
N SER A 75 -24.32 -10.32 5.29
CA SER A 75 -23.98 -8.90 5.54
C SER A 75 -22.77 -8.68 6.47
N THR A 76 -22.40 -9.66 7.30
CA THR A 76 -21.18 -9.58 8.11
C THR A 76 -19.92 -9.72 7.27
N LEU A 77 -19.96 -10.43 6.14
CA LEU A 77 -18.81 -10.60 5.23
C LEU A 77 -18.45 -9.30 4.53
N ILE A 78 -19.44 -8.48 4.12
CA ILE A 78 -19.15 -7.18 3.50
C ILE A 78 -18.51 -6.21 4.50
N THR A 79 -18.94 -6.26 5.77
CA THR A 79 -18.32 -5.46 6.85
C THR A 79 -16.87 -5.88 7.08
N LEU A 80 -16.60 -7.19 7.15
CA LEU A 80 -15.24 -7.74 7.28
C LEU A 80 -14.36 -7.38 6.09
N TYR A 81 -14.88 -7.47 4.88
CA TYR A 81 -14.18 -7.07 3.65
C TYR A 81 -13.75 -5.60 3.70
N ILE A 82 -14.65 -4.70 4.12
CA ILE A 82 -14.34 -3.27 4.25
C ILE A 82 -13.21 -3.04 5.26
N ILE A 83 -13.29 -3.66 6.44
CA ILE A 83 -12.26 -3.52 7.49
C ILE A 83 -10.90 -4.01 6.99
N ILE A 84 -10.85 -5.19 6.37
CA ILE A 84 -9.61 -5.76 5.84
C ILE A 84 -9.06 -4.90 4.70
N SER A 85 -9.92 -4.34 3.85
CA SER A 85 -9.51 -3.43 2.77
C SER A 85 -8.88 -2.14 3.30
N ILE A 86 -9.39 -1.59 4.41
CA ILE A 86 -8.78 -0.44 5.09
C ILE A 86 -7.39 -0.82 5.64
N ILE A 87 -7.28 -1.97 6.31
CA ILE A 87 -5.98 -2.46 6.82
C ILE A 87 -4.97 -2.64 5.68
N LEU A 88 -5.40 -3.24 4.57
CA LEU A 88 -4.59 -3.41 3.38
C LEU A 88 -4.10 -2.07 2.84
N ALA A 89 -4.99 -1.09 2.71
CA ALA A 89 -4.63 0.24 2.22
C ALA A 89 -3.58 0.91 3.11
N LEU A 90 -3.74 0.85 4.44
CA LEU A 90 -2.76 1.38 5.38
C LEU A 90 -1.40 0.70 5.27
N LEU A 91 -1.37 -0.63 5.11
CA LEU A 91 -0.13 -1.39 4.89
C LEU A 91 0.57 -0.96 3.60
N LEU A 92 -0.17 -0.84 2.49
CA LEU A 92 0.39 -0.42 1.21
C LEU A 92 0.91 1.02 1.24
N ILE A 93 0.16 1.95 1.85
CA ILE A 93 0.61 3.33 2.09
C ILE A 93 1.92 3.34 2.86
N TYR A 94 2.02 2.57 3.95
CA TYR A 94 3.25 2.47 4.73
C TYR A 94 4.42 1.93 3.89
N VAL A 95 4.21 0.85 3.14
CA VAL A 95 5.22 0.24 2.26
C VAL A 95 5.72 1.24 1.23
N PHE A 96 4.81 1.89 0.49
CA PHE A 96 5.21 2.84 -0.55
C PHE A 96 5.88 4.08 0.04
N TYR A 97 5.38 4.61 1.15
CA TYR A 97 6.05 5.69 1.87
C TYR A 97 7.47 5.29 2.29
N LYS A 98 7.64 4.08 2.83
CA LYS A 98 8.95 3.60 3.29
C LYS A 98 9.92 3.42 2.13
N LEU A 99 9.48 2.80 1.04
CA LEU A 99 10.27 2.64 -0.18
C LEU A 99 10.66 4.01 -0.75
N TYR A 100 9.69 4.92 -0.90
CA TYR A 100 9.97 6.29 -1.35
C TYR A 100 11.01 6.98 -0.46
N LYS A 101 10.88 6.88 0.87
CA LYS A 101 11.84 7.48 1.81
C LYS A 101 13.24 6.90 1.70
N ILE A 102 13.38 5.59 1.45
CA ILE A 102 14.69 4.96 1.24
C ILE A 102 15.32 5.45 -0.07
N MET A 103 14.50 5.58 -1.10
CA MET A 103 14.94 5.96 -2.44
C MET A 103 15.14 7.46 -2.63
N LYS A 104 14.55 8.28 -1.79
CA LYS A 104 14.67 9.74 -1.86
C LYS A 104 16.11 10.11 -1.55
N LEU A 105 16.78 10.72 -2.52
CA LEU A 105 18.06 11.36 -2.30
C LEU A 105 17.84 12.52 -1.32
N THR A 106 18.30 12.35 -0.09
CA THR A 106 18.47 13.45 0.87
C THR A 106 19.84 14.06 0.61
N ASN A 107 19.84 15.18 -0.12
CA ASN A 107 20.95 16.12 -0.34
C ASN A 107 22.22 15.54 -1.00
N TYR A 108 22.48 15.98 -2.23
CA TYR A 108 23.74 16.67 -2.48
C TYR A 108 23.53 18.14 -2.15
#